data_AF-A0A958Y6Q5-F1
#
_entry.id   AF-A0A958Y6Q5-F1
#
_cell.length_a   1.000
_cell.length_b   1.000
_cell.length_c   1.000
_cell.angle_alpha   90.00
_cell.angle_beta   90.00
_cell.angle_gamma   90.00
#
_symmetry.space_group_name_H-M   'P 1'
#
loop_
_entity.id
_entity.type
_entity.pdbx_description
1 polymer ?
#
loop_
_entity_poly.entity_id
_entity_poly.type
_entity_poly.pdbx_seq_one_letter_code
_entity_poly.pdbx_strand_id
1 'polypeptide(L)'
;GFFEIPKPLSTLGIGVDAMPDEVKNSMILTGNDLGMLGNVEKLPSTEDVEAFIKNISERYPNIKEATHREKHKLAQNYLSYGDVDSAWKILLS
;
A
#
# COMPACT_ATOMS: atom_id res chain seq x y z
N GLY A 1 -17.54 -18.24 37.49
CA GLY A 1 -16.27 -17.80 36.89
C GLY A 1 -16.54 -17.43 35.46
N PHE A 2 -16.34 -16.16 35.10
CA PHE A 2 -16.47 -15.70 33.72
C PHE A 2 -15.15 -15.96 33.01
N PHE A 3 -15.17 -16.86 32.02
CA PHE A 3 -14.08 -17.01 31.07
C PHE A 3 -14.31 -15.99 29.96
N GLU A 4 -13.52 -14.92 29.92
CA GLU A 4 -13.42 -14.06 28.75
C GLU A 4 -12.61 -14.79 27.68
N ILE A 5 -13.29 -15.20 26.62
CA ILE A 5 -12.62 -15.71 25.42
C ILE A 5 -12.06 -14.47 24.70
N PRO A 6 -10.73 -14.33 24.54
CA PRO A 6 -10.19 -13.22 23.77
C PRO A 6 -10.75 -13.31 22.36
N LYS A 7 -11.44 -12.26 21.91
CA LYS A 7 -11.88 -12.15 20.52
C LYS A 7 -10.65 -12.36 19.63
N PRO A 8 -10.74 -13.17 18.56
CA PRO A 8 -9.66 -13.24 17.59
C PRO A 8 -9.36 -11.80 17.20
N LEU A 9 -8.11 -11.36 17.40
CA LEU A 9 -7.65 -10.03 17.03
C LEU A 9 -7.80 -9.93 15.51
N SER A 10 -9.00 -9.56 15.07
CA SER A 10 -9.29 -9.20 13.71
C SER A 10 -8.68 -7.83 13.62
N THR A 11 -7.41 -7.76 13.25
CA THR A 11 -6.77 -6.47 13.07
C THR A 11 -7.55 -5.80 11.97
N LEU A 12 -8.31 -4.77 12.37
CA LEU A 12 -9.19 -4.05 11.47
C LEU A 12 -8.23 -3.34 10.52
N GLY A 13 -8.08 -3.87 9.31
CA GLY A 13 -7.35 -3.16 8.27
C GLY A 13 -7.94 -1.75 8.10
N ILE A 14 -7.16 -0.84 7.55
CA ILE A 14 -7.60 0.55 7.33
C ILE A 14 -8.88 0.62 6.46
N GLY A 15 -9.13 -0.42 5.65
CA GLY A 15 -10.23 -0.45 4.69
C GLY A 15 -9.99 0.46 3.49
N VAL A 16 -10.86 0.37 2.49
CA VAL A 16 -10.76 1.19 1.28
C VAL A 16 -11.08 2.65 1.57
N ASP A 17 -11.96 2.94 2.53
CA ASP A 17 -12.42 4.30 2.81
C ASP A 17 -11.32 5.21 3.37
N ALA A 18 -10.37 4.65 4.13
CA ALA A 18 -9.26 5.38 4.73
C ALA A 18 -8.09 5.65 3.76
N MET A 19 -8.18 5.16 2.52
CA MET A 19 -7.13 5.35 1.51
C MET A 19 -7.18 6.76 0.90
N PRO A 20 -6.04 7.26 0.38
CA PRO A 20 -6.01 8.48 -0.41
C PRO A 20 -6.93 8.39 -1.64
N ASP A 21 -7.57 9.51 -2.02
CA ASP A 21 -8.50 9.55 -3.15
C ASP A 21 -7.85 9.14 -4.47
N GLU A 22 -6.56 9.41 -4.64
CA GLU A 22 -5.81 9.02 -5.83
C GLU A 22 -5.68 7.49 -5.96
N VAL A 23 -5.56 6.78 -4.84
CA VAL A 23 -5.51 5.32 -4.79
C VAL A 23 -6.90 4.74 -5.03
N LYS A 24 -7.91 5.25 -4.32
CA LYS A 24 -9.31 4.79 -4.44
C LYS A 24 -9.85 4.95 -5.86
N ASN A 25 -9.53 6.05 -6.52
CA ASN A 25 -10.01 6.38 -7.86
C ASN A 25 -9.00 6.00 -8.96
N SER A 26 -8.04 5.12 -8.65
CA SER A 26 -7.05 4.70 -9.64
C SER A 26 -7.71 4.00 -10.82
N MET A 27 -7.35 4.39 -12.05
CA MET A 27 -7.73 3.68 -13.27
C MET A 27 -6.90 2.41 -13.53
N ILE A 28 -5.89 2.13 -12.68
CA ILE A 28 -4.96 1.01 -12.84
C ILE A 28 -5.25 -0.11 -11.84
N LEU A 29 -5.47 0.25 -10.57
CA LEU A 29 -5.75 -0.72 -9.51
C LEU A 29 -7.15 -1.30 -9.67
N THR A 30 -7.26 -2.62 -9.49
CA THR A 30 -8.53 -3.34 -9.51
C THR A 30 -9.21 -3.32 -8.13
N GLY A 31 -10.49 -3.70 -8.05
CA GLY A 31 -11.18 -3.83 -6.76
C GLY A 31 -10.50 -4.83 -5.82
N ASN A 32 -9.85 -5.88 -6.35
CA ASN A 32 -9.06 -6.81 -5.55
C ASN A 32 -7.79 -6.16 -5.00
N ASP A 33 -7.10 -5.36 -5.83
CA ASP A 33 -5.91 -4.62 -5.41
C ASP A 33 -6.23 -3.64 -4.27
N LEU A 34 -7.35 -2.92 -4.37
CA LEU A 34 -7.85 -2.05 -3.31
C LEU A 34 -8.22 -2.85 -2.04
N GLY A 35 -8.83 -4.03 -2.18
CA GLY A 35 -9.09 -4.92 -1.06
C GLY A 35 -7.80 -5.36 -0.35
N MET A 36 -6.77 -5.72 -1.11
CA MET A 36 -5.45 -6.10 -0.56
C MET A 36 -4.77 -4.94 0.16
N LEU A 37 -4.76 -3.77 -0.46
CA LEU A 37 -4.23 -2.55 0.15
C LEU A 37 -4.96 -2.18 1.43
N GLY A 38 -6.26 -2.46 1.53
CA GLY A 38 -7.10 -2.13 2.68
C GLY A 38 -6.89 -3.04 3.89
N ASN A 39 -6.22 -4.19 3.70
CA ASN A 39 -5.93 -5.15 4.76
C ASN A 39 -4.73 -4.75 5.64
N VAL A 40 -4.01 -3.68 5.31
CA VAL A 40 -2.94 -3.18 6.17
C VAL A 40 -3.52 -2.54 7.43
N GLU A 41 -2.87 -2.71 8.57
CA GLU A 41 -3.32 -2.12 9.85
C GLU A 41 -3.08 -0.61 9.90
N LYS A 42 -2.04 -0.14 9.21
CA LYS A 42 -1.66 1.27 9.12
C LYS A 42 -0.93 1.53 7.81
N LEU A 43 -1.01 2.77 7.34
CA LEU A 43 -0.20 3.24 6.23
C LEU A 43 1.27 3.40 6.66
N PRO A 44 2.24 3.19 5.75
CA PRO A 44 3.63 3.46 6.04
C PRO A 44 3.84 4.96 6.31
N SER A 45 4.82 5.28 7.15
CA SER A 45 5.14 6.67 7.48
C SER A 45 5.84 7.34 6.29
N THR A 46 5.84 8.68 6.26
CA THR A 46 6.60 9.44 5.24
C THR A 46 8.08 9.06 5.22
N GLU A 47 8.67 8.81 6.39
CA GLU A 47 10.08 8.38 6.52
C GLU A 47 10.33 7.02 5.88
N ASP A 48 9.41 6.06 6.07
CA ASP A 48 9.49 4.72 5.48
C ASP A 48 9.34 4.79 3.95
N VAL A 49 8.44 5.64 3.46
CA VAL A 49 8.23 5.90 2.04
C VAL A 49 9.49 6.48 1.42
N GLU A 50 10.03 7.58 1.98
CA GLU A 50 11.23 8.23 1.47
C GLU A 50 12.45 7.30 1.47
N ALA A 51 12.64 6.53 2.55
CA ALA A 51 13.72 5.55 2.64
C ALA A 51 13.61 4.46 1.56
N PHE A 52 12.38 3.98 1.31
CA PHE A 52 12.13 2.99 0.28
C PHE A 52 12.40 3.56 -1.12
N ILE A 53 11.86 4.73 -1.45
CA ILE A 53 12.08 5.41 -2.73
C ILE A 53 13.57 5.68 -2.96
N LYS A 54 14.29 6.11 -1.93
CA LYS A 54 15.74 6.29 -2.01
C LYS A 54 16.43 4.98 -2.37
N ASN A 55 16.12 3.89 -1.68
CA ASN A 55 16.73 2.58 -1.94
C ASN A 55 16.44 2.07 -3.35
N ILE A 56 15.19 2.10 -3.79
CA ILE A 56 14.85 1.65 -5.15
C ILE A 56 15.37 2.60 -6.22
N SER A 57 15.54 3.90 -5.93
CA SER A 57 16.10 4.86 -6.88
C SER A 57 17.56 4.58 -7.24
N GLU A 58 18.30 3.85 -6.39
CA GLU A 58 19.65 3.37 -6.71
C GLU A 58 19.62 2.32 -7.83
N ARG A 59 18.54 1.53 -7.92
CA ARG A 59 18.35 0.50 -8.95
C ARG A 59 17.52 0.99 -10.14
N TYR A 60 16.58 1.89 -9.87
CA TYR A 60 15.60 2.44 -10.81
C TYR A 60 15.55 3.96 -10.67
N PRO A 61 16.52 4.70 -11.23
CA PRO A 61 16.63 6.15 -11.04
C PRO A 61 15.38 6.91 -11.51
N ASN A 62 14.69 6.36 -12.49
CA ASN A 62 13.49 6.94 -13.10
C ASN A 62 12.29 6.98 -12.16
N ILE A 63 12.32 6.28 -11.02
CA ILE A 63 11.17 6.19 -10.11
C ILE A 63 10.78 7.54 -9.51
N LYS A 64 11.75 8.44 -9.31
CA LYS A 64 11.51 9.79 -8.78
C LYS A 64 10.77 10.69 -9.75
N GLU A 65 10.94 10.43 -11.05
CA GLU A 65 10.26 11.14 -12.13
C GLU A 65 9.03 10.37 -12.63
N ALA A 66 8.73 9.22 -12.02
CA ALA A 66 7.63 8.37 -12.44
C ALA A 66 6.31 9.10 -12.26
N THR A 67 5.53 9.09 -13.33
CA THR A 67 4.17 9.62 -13.32
C THR A 67 3.30 8.83 -12.35
N HIS A 68 2.21 9.44 -11.90
CA HIS A 68 1.23 8.79 -11.05
C HIS A 68 0.77 7.43 -11.64
N ARG A 69 0.56 7.37 -12.96
CA ARG A 69 0.17 6.13 -13.63
C ARG A 69 1.24 5.04 -13.57
N GLU A 70 2.51 5.40 -13.65
CA GLU A 70 3.63 4.45 -13.55
C GLU A 70 3.80 3.94 -12.13
N LYS A 71 3.67 4.82 -11.13
CA LYS A 71 3.65 4.43 -9.71
C LYS A 71 2.54 3.42 -9.45
N HIS A 72 1.34 3.66 -9.95
CA HIS A 72 0.21 2.74 -9.76
C HIS A 72 0.39 1.40 -10.47
N LYS A 73 1.00 1.39 -11.67
CA LYS A 73 1.35 0.13 -12.34
C LYS A 73 2.40 -0.65 -11.57
N LEU A 74 3.40 0.03 -11.03
CA LEU A 74 4.44 -0.59 -10.23
C LEU A 74 3.86 -1.15 -8.92
N ALA A 75 2.99 -0.39 -8.27
CA ALA A 75 2.26 -0.85 -7.08
C ALA A 75 1.41 -2.09 -7.39
N GLN A 76 0.67 -2.10 -8.49
CA GLN A 76 -0.06 -3.30 -8.95
C GLN A 76 0.87 -4.51 -9.16
N ASN A 77 2.07 -4.27 -9.71
CA ASN A 77 3.06 -5.33 -9.85
C ASN A 77 3.49 -5.88 -8.48
N TYR A 78 3.80 -5.03 -7.51
CA TYR A 78 4.10 -5.46 -6.13
C TYR A 78 2.95 -6.23 -5.49
N LEU A 79 1.70 -5.78 -5.68
CA LEU A 79 0.52 -6.49 -5.21
C LEU A 79 0.37 -7.87 -5.84
N SER A 80 0.75 -8.05 -7.11
CA SER A 80 0.74 -9.37 -7.76
C SER A 80 1.70 -10.38 -7.12
N TYR A 81 2.75 -9.89 -6.45
CA TYR A 81 3.68 -10.70 -5.65
C TYR A 81 3.27 -10.83 -4.17
N GLY A 82 2.15 -10.23 -3.78
CA GLY A 82 1.69 -10.17 -2.38
C GLY A 82 2.43 -9.15 -1.53
N ASP A 83 3.26 -8.29 -2.12
CA ASP A 83 4.01 -7.25 -1.40
C ASP A 83 3.19 -5.96 -1.29
N VAL A 84 2.27 -5.97 -0.33
CA VAL A 84 1.36 -4.83 -0.07
C VAL A 84 2.09 -3.64 0.54
N ASP A 85 3.13 -3.87 1.33
CA ASP A 85 3.90 -2.82 1.99
C ASP A 85 4.71 -1.99 0.97
N SER A 86 5.43 -2.65 0.05
CA SER A 86 6.11 -1.98 -1.04
C SER A 86 5.14 -1.24 -1.96
N ALA A 87 3.98 -1.84 -2.25
CA ALA A 87 2.94 -1.19 -3.04
C ALA A 87 2.48 0.13 -2.42
N TRP A 88 2.19 0.15 -1.12
CA TRP A 88 1.83 1.37 -0.40
C TRP A 88 2.94 2.41 -0.43
N LYS A 89 4.20 2.00 -0.24
CA LYS A 89 5.35 2.91 -0.30
C LYS A 89 5.51 3.57 -1.66
N ILE A 90 5.21 2.86 -2.75
CA ILE A 90 5.18 3.46 -4.09
C ILE A 90 4.00 4.42 -4.25
N LEU A 91 2.81 4.04 -3.79
CA LEU A 91 1.59 4.84 -3.96
C LEU A 91 1.62 6.16 -3.18
N LEU A 92 2.35 6.21 -2.06
CA LEU A 92 2.46 7.39 -1.20
C LEU A 92 3.68 8.26 -1.52
N SER A 93 4.49 7.88 -2.51
CA SER A 93 5.68 8.62 -2.95
C SER A 93 5.43 9.73 -3.94
#